data_AF-A0A951EZE2-F1
#
_entry.id   AF-A0A951EZE2-F1
#
_cell.length_a   1.000
_cell.length_b   1.000
_cell.length_c   1.000
_cell.angle_alpha   90.00
_cell.angle_beta   90.00
_cell.angle_gamma   90.00
#
_symmetry.space_group_name_H-M   'P 1'
#
loop_
_entity.id
_entity.type
_entity.pdbx_description
1 polymer ?
#
loop_
_entity_poly.entity_id
_entity_poly.type
_entity_poly.pdbx_seq_one_letter_code
_entity_poly.pdbx_strand_id
1 'polypeptide(L)'
;VSEATRGVIAVLQAFDLPTGSENLAETRAFFLAQESRAHIRNVFAFAGISEAVMTNDPLDPEEAPLWLEGAEPDPQFRAVLRLDRILNRWAEQWECLKPQGYAVDADGAGKSSSEVRRFLSDWCGRMKPVYMAVSLPDTFTFPDESLRSRLLAEAVLPTCREFHIPLSLMIGVRYQVNPALRLAGDGVGKADLRSLERLCVSFPENRFLVSVLSRENQHELCVYARKFANLMPFGCWWFLNNPSIVEEITRERLEMLGTSFIPQHSDARVLEQTIYKWRNTRRTLAPILANSYRLLAEDGRPVTRAEIRRDIHRLFRGNFESFCGK
;
A
#
# COMPACT_ATOMS: atom_id res chain seq x y z
N VAL A 1 9.31 14.84 -20.26
CA VAL A 1 9.50 13.38 -20.52
C VAL A 1 9.54 12.51 -19.24
N SER A 2 9.40 13.08 -18.03
CA SER A 2 9.38 12.30 -16.79
C SER A 2 8.24 11.28 -16.75
N GLU A 3 8.35 10.26 -15.89
CA GLU A 3 7.31 9.23 -15.74
C GLU A 3 5.95 9.82 -15.34
N ALA A 4 5.94 10.80 -14.42
CA ALA A 4 4.72 11.51 -14.03
C ALA A 4 4.05 12.24 -15.20
N THR A 5 4.83 12.96 -16.03
CA THR A 5 4.29 13.63 -17.24
C THR A 5 3.76 12.61 -18.24
N ARG A 6 4.50 11.53 -18.50
CA ARG A 6 4.05 10.44 -19.40
C ARG A 6 2.75 9.81 -18.91
N GLY A 7 2.56 9.71 -17.60
CA GLY A 7 1.33 9.23 -16.98
C GLY A 7 0.11 10.06 -17.34
N VAL A 8 0.21 11.39 -17.24
CA VAL A 8 -0.88 12.31 -17.64
C VAL A 8 -1.20 12.16 -19.13
N ILE A 9 -0.18 12.10 -19.99
CA ILE A 9 -0.38 11.89 -21.44
C ILE A 9 -1.09 10.55 -21.72
N ALA A 10 -0.72 9.48 -21.01
CA ALA A 10 -1.37 8.18 -21.16
C ALA A 10 -2.84 8.18 -20.69
N VAL A 11 -3.19 9.01 -19.71
CA VAL A 11 -4.58 9.22 -19.29
C VAL A 11 -5.36 9.93 -20.39
N LEU A 12 -4.87 11.07 -20.89
CA LEU A 12 -5.54 11.81 -21.96
C LEU A 12 -5.74 10.93 -23.19
N GLN A 13 -4.71 10.18 -23.58
CA GLN A 13 -4.79 9.23 -24.70
C GLN A 13 -5.85 8.13 -24.47
N ALA A 14 -6.05 7.66 -23.24
CA ALA A 14 -7.06 6.61 -22.95
C ALA A 14 -8.50 7.11 -23.11
N PHE A 15 -8.72 8.41 -23.06
CA PHE A 15 -10.00 9.07 -23.31
C PHE A 15 -10.08 9.72 -24.70
N ASP A 16 -9.15 9.40 -25.61
CA ASP A 16 -9.03 9.99 -26.94
C ASP A 16 -8.96 11.53 -26.93
N LEU A 17 -8.39 12.11 -25.87
CA LEU A 17 -8.25 13.57 -25.72
C LEU A 17 -6.95 14.08 -26.35
N PRO A 18 -6.93 15.33 -26.86
CA PRO A 18 -5.72 15.93 -27.42
C PRO A 18 -4.58 16.03 -26.41
N THR A 19 -3.38 15.60 -26.81
CA THR A 19 -2.16 15.64 -25.97
C THR A 19 -1.17 16.72 -26.38
N GLY A 20 -1.39 17.37 -27.52
CA GLY A 20 -0.53 18.40 -28.10
C GLY A 20 -1.19 19.78 -28.22
N SER A 21 -2.35 19.97 -27.60
CA SER A 21 -3.08 21.24 -27.64
C SER A 21 -2.34 22.33 -26.87
N GLU A 22 -2.46 23.58 -27.32
CA GLU A 22 -1.88 24.76 -26.66
C GLU A 22 -2.52 25.08 -25.30
N ASN A 23 -3.75 24.58 -25.07
CA ASN A 23 -4.47 24.75 -23.81
C ASN A 23 -5.27 23.49 -23.43
N LEU A 24 -5.81 23.49 -22.21
CA LEU A 24 -6.52 22.34 -21.61
C LEU A 24 -8.05 22.52 -21.56
N ALA A 25 -8.63 23.45 -22.33
CA ALA A 25 -10.05 23.78 -22.24
C ALA A 25 -10.96 22.59 -22.58
N GLU A 26 -10.69 21.92 -23.71
CA GLU A 26 -11.43 20.73 -24.14
C GLU A 26 -11.31 19.59 -23.13
N THR A 27 -10.10 19.30 -22.67
CA THR A 27 -9.84 18.29 -21.62
C THR A 27 -10.64 18.56 -20.35
N ARG A 28 -10.66 19.82 -19.88
CA ARG A 28 -11.42 20.21 -18.69
C ARG A 28 -12.92 20.07 -18.90
N ALA A 29 -13.42 20.47 -20.07
CA ALA A 29 -14.83 20.33 -20.42
C ALA A 29 -15.27 18.86 -20.46
N PHE A 30 -14.41 17.97 -21.00
CA PHE A 30 -14.67 16.53 -21.02
C PHE A 30 -14.85 15.97 -19.60
N PHE A 31 -13.90 16.22 -18.69
CA PHE A 31 -13.97 15.68 -17.33
C PHE A 31 -15.11 16.29 -16.50
N LEU A 32 -15.45 17.56 -16.74
CA LEU A 32 -16.59 18.22 -16.10
C LEU A 32 -17.93 17.58 -16.47
N ALA A 33 -18.03 17.02 -17.68
CA ALA A 33 -19.25 16.39 -18.17
C ALA A 33 -19.45 14.94 -17.68
N GLN A 34 -18.49 14.35 -16.95
CA GLN A 34 -18.57 12.95 -16.54
C GLN A 34 -19.45 12.76 -15.30
N GLU A 35 -20.29 11.73 -15.32
CA GLU A 35 -20.98 11.24 -14.12
C GLU A 35 -20.04 10.31 -13.33
N SER A 36 -19.94 10.52 -12.02
CA SER A 36 -18.91 9.88 -11.17
C SER A 36 -18.91 8.35 -11.23
N ARG A 37 -20.07 7.69 -11.13
CA ARG A 37 -20.15 6.22 -11.14
C ARG A 37 -19.80 5.64 -12.51
N ALA A 38 -20.30 6.24 -13.58
CA ALA A 38 -19.95 5.86 -14.95
C ALA A 38 -18.45 6.05 -15.21
N HIS A 39 -17.89 7.15 -14.73
CA HIS A 39 -16.47 7.46 -14.88
C HIS A 39 -15.57 6.46 -14.14
N ILE A 40 -15.92 6.10 -12.90
CA ILE A 40 -15.22 5.05 -12.14
C ILE A 40 -15.20 3.73 -12.91
N ARG A 41 -16.36 3.29 -13.43
CA ARG A 41 -16.44 2.05 -14.22
C ARG A 41 -15.55 2.10 -15.46
N ASN A 42 -15.56 3.22 -16.19
CA ASN A 42 -14.72 3.42 -17.38
C ASN A 42 -13.23 3.37 -17.03
N VAL A 43 -12.83 4.08 -15.97
CA VAL A 43 -11.44 4.08 -15.50
C VAL A 43 -11.00 2.69 -15.08
N PHE A 44 -11.81 1.95 -14.32
CA PHE A 44 -11.48 0.59 -13.90
C PHE A 44 -11.34 -0.35 -15.10
N ALA A 45 -12.21 -0.23 -16.10
CA ALA A 45 -12.12 -0.97 -17.35
C ALA A 45 -10.82 -0.64 -18.12
N PHE A 46 -10.47 0.63 -18.28
CA PHE A 46 -9.21 1.04 -18.92
C PHE A 46 -7.98 0.55 -18.14
N ALA A 47 -8.01 0.61 -16.81
CA ALA A 47 -6.92 0.13 -15.97
C ALA A 47 -6.83 -1.40 -15.94
N GLY A 48 -7.90 -2.12 -16.29
CA GLY A 48 -7.99 -3.57 -16.16
C GLY A 48 -7.97 -4.03 -14.71
N ILE A 49 -8.62 -3.28 -13.81
CA ILE A 49 -8.78 -3.62 -12.40
C ILE A 49 -10.23 -3.96 -12.07
N SER A 50 -10.43 -4.82 -11.07
CA SER A 50 -11.76 -5.22 -10.60
C SER A 50 -12.11 -4.61 -9.23
N GLU A 51 -11.10 -4.46 -8.37
CA GLU A 51 -11.22 -3.89 -7.03
C GLU A 51 -10.10 -2.89 -6.77
N ALA A 52 -10.36 -1.93 -5.90
CA ALA A 52 -9.40 -0.99 -5.33
C ALA A 52 -9.39 -1.15 -3.81
N VAL A 53 -8.19 -1.18 -3.24
CA VAL A 53 -7.99 -1.08 -1.81
C VAL A 53 -7.73 0.38 -1.48
N MET A 54 -8.57 0.95 -0.61
CA MET A 54 -8.52 2.35 -0.19
C MET A 54 -7.47 2.57 0.90
N THR A 55 -7.35 3.81 1.37
CA THR A 55 -6.60 4.18 2.57
C THR A 55 -7.54 5.03 3.42
N ASN A 56 -8.07 4.47 4.52
CA ASN A 56 -9.12 5.11 5.31
C ASN A 56 -8.58 5.53 6.69
N ASP A 57 -8.69 6.81 7.00
CA ASP A 57 -8.17 7.40 8.24
C ASP A 57 -9.34 7.66 9.22
N PRO A 58 -9.47 6.85 10.29
CA PRO A 58 -10.58 6.96 11.23
C PRO A 58 -10.53 8.23 12.10
N LEU A 59 -9.46 9.01 12.01
CA LEU A 59 -9.29 10.29 12.70
C LEU A 59 -9.24 11.47 11.72
N ASP A 60 -9.54 11.26 10.45
CA ASP A 60 -9.70 12.35 9.50
C ASP A 60 -11.08 13.00 9.66
N PRO A 61 -11.16 14.34 9.84
CA PRO A 61 -12.42 15.02 10.12
C PRO A 61 -13.37 15.04 8.92
N GLU A 62 -12.89 14.83 7.69
CA GLU A 62 -13.74 14.74 6.50
C GLU A 62 -14.19 13.31 6.24
N GLU A 63 -13.35 12.31 6.57
CA GLU A 63 -13.65 10.91 6.28
C GLU A 63 -14.41 10.19 7.40
N ALA A 64 -14.00 10.36 8.66
CA ALA A 64 -14.56 9.61 9.78
C ALA A 64 -16.09 9.76 9.92
N PRO A 65 -16.70 10.96 9.74
CA PRO A 65 -18.16 11.11 9.78
C PRO A 65 -18.89 10.24 8.76
N LEU A 66 -18.36 10.07 7.55
CA LEU A 66 -18.98 9.25 6.50
C LEU A 66 -19.15 7.78 6.94
N TRP A 67 -18.16 7.25 7.66
CA TRP A 67 -18.22 5.91 8.23
C TRP A 67 -19.14 5.82 9.44
N LEU A 68 -19.22 6.87 10.24
CA LEU A 68 -20.10 6.93 11.42
C LEU A 68 -21.58 7.00 11.02
N GLU A 69 -21.88 7.72 9.94
CA GLU A 69 -23.20 7.83 9.33
C GLU A 69 -23.64 6.58 8.55
N GLY A 70 -22.72 5.64 8.33
CA GLY A 70 -23.01 4.37 7.68
C GLY A 70 -23.04 4.44 6.16
N ALA A 71 -22.07 5.15 5.54
CA ALA A 71 -21.93 5.20 4.09
C ALA A 71 -22.01 3.80 3.44
N GLU A 72 -22.83 3.69 2.40
CA GLU A 72 -23.07 2.44 1.68
C GLU A 72 -21.77 1.94 1.01
N PRO A 73 -21.35 0.69 1.28
CA PRO A 73 -20.13 0.15 0.71
C PRO A 73 -20.31 -0.21 -0.78
N ASP A 74 -19.39 0.23 -1.62
CA ASP A 74 -19.28 -0.27 -2.99
C ASP A 74 -18.39 -1.54 -2.99
N PRO A 75 -18.85 -2.67 -3.58
CA PRO A 75 -18.11 -3.93 -3.54
C PRO A 75 -16.74 -3.87 -4.24
N GLN A 76 -16.52 -2.90 -5.14
CA GLN A 76 -15.25 -2.68 -5.81
C GLN A 76 -14.23 -1.96 -4.92
N PHE A 77 -14.63 -1.40 -3.77
CA PHE A 77 -13.76 -0.64 -2.88
C PHE A 77 -13.63 -1.36 -1.53
N ARG A 78 -12.39 -1.67 -1.15
CA ARG A 78 -12.08 -2.37 0.09
C ARG A 78 -11.39 -1.42 1.07
N ALA A 79 -11.85 -1.40 2.31
CA ALA A 79 -11.31 -0.49 3.31
C ALA A 79 -9.95 -0.96 3.87
N VAL A 80 -9.16 0.00 4.35
CA VAL A 80 -7.91 -0.20 5.10
C VAL A 80 -7.91 0.76 6.26
N LEU A 81 -7.56 0.29 7.45
CA LEU A 81 -7.46 1.15 8.62
C LEU A 81 -6.06 1.78 8.68
N ARG A 82 -5.93 3.08 8.35
CA ARG A 82 -4.68 3.82 8.43
C ARG A 82 -4.40 4.27 9.87
N LEU A 83 -3.16 4.09 10.32
CA LEU A 83 -2.74 4.26 11.70
C LEU A 83 -1.74 5.41 11.92
N ASP A 84 -1.31 6.11 10.86
CA ASP A 84 -0.27 7.15 10.96
C ASP A 84 -0.56 8.23 12.02
N ARG A 85 -1.83 8.69 12.12
CA ARG A 85 -2.23 9.69 13.13
C ARG A 85 -2.07 9.16 14.56
N ILE A 86 -2.36 7.89 14.78
CA ILE A 86 -2.25 7.23 16.09
C ILE A 86 -0.79 6.95 16.43
N LEU A 87 -0.02 6.38 15.49
CA LEU A 87 1.32 5.87 15.75
C LEU A 87 2.42 6.91 15.61
N ASN A 88 2.27 7.90 14.73
CA ASN A 88 3.31 8.90 14.45
C ASN A 88 2.95 10.31 14.93
N ARG A 89 1.66 10.60 15.12
CA ARG A 89 1.17 11.94 15.53
C ARG A 89 0.36 11.90 16.81
N TRP A 90 0.66 10.95 17.71
CA TRP A 90 -0.08 10.78 18.97
C TRP A 90 -0.24 12.10 19.73
N ALA A 91 0.86 12.84 19.93
CA ALA A 91 0.87 14.12 20.65
C ALA A 91 -0.12 15.16 20.09
N GLU A 92 -0.46 15.08 18.81
CA GLU A 92 -1.38 16.00 18.13
C GLU A 92 -2.81 15.46 18.01
N GLN A 93 -3.03 14.15 18.19
CA GLN A 93 -4.26 13.47 17.76
C GLN A 93 -4.96 12.69 18.88
N TRP A 94 -4.30 12.44 20.01
CA TRP A 94 -4.84 11.59 21.08
C TRP A 94 -6.18 12.10 21.66
N GLU A 95 -6.37 13.42 21.71
CA GLU A 95 -7.61 14.03 22.24
C GLU A 95 -8.82 13.73 21.36
N CYS A 96 -8.64 13.46 20.06
CA CYS A 96 -9.73 13.12 19.13
C CYS A 96 -10.44 11.82 19.53
N LEU A 97 -9.81 10.97 20.35
CA LEU A 97 -10.38 9.72 20.83
C LEU A 97 -11.32 9.95 22.03
N LYS A 98 -11.14 11.02 22.81
CA LYS A 98 -11.95 11.28 24.02
C LYS A 98 -13.45 11.50 23.74
N PRO A 99 -13.85 12.34 22.76
CA PRO A 99 -15.27 12.51 22.43
C PRO A 99 -15.95 11.22 21.94
N GLN A 100 -15.17 10.27 21.44
CA GLN A 100 -15.66 8.95 21.02
C GLN A 100 -15.74 7.96 22.20
N GLY A 101 -15.42 8.41 23.42
CA GLY A 101 -15.54 7.63 24.65
C GLY A 101 -14.31 6.78 24.98
N TYR A 102 -13.14 7.02 24.37
CA TYR A 102 -11.92 6.30 24.70
C TYR A 102 -11.07 7.03 25.74
N ALA A 103 -10.77 6.36 26.85
CA ALA A 103 -10.03 6.91 27.98
C ALA A 103 -8.51 6.80 27.75
N VAL A 104 -7.98 7.71 26.93
CA VAL A 104 -6.55 7.81 26.60
C VAL A 104 -5.92 9.08 27.20
N ASP A 105 -4.62 9.00 27.47
CA ASP A 105 -3.82 10.08 28.04
C ASP A 105 -2.63 10.47 27.13
N ALA A 106 -2.12 11.69 27.30
CA ALA A 106 -1.08 12.26 26.44
C ALA A 106 0.23 11.45 26.44
N ASP A 107 0.60 10.87 27.59
CA ASP A 107 1.78 10.03 27.77
C ASP A 107 1.55 8.56 27.35
N GLY A 108 0.31 8.22 26.98
CA GLY A 108 -0.08 6.85 26.68
C GLY A 108 0.11 5.90 27.87
N ALA A 109 0.02 6.41 29.10
CA ALA A 109 0.10 5.61 30.31
C ALA A 109 -1.24 4.92 30.64
N GLY A 110 -1.23 4.13 31.72
CA GLY A 110 -2.42 3.51 32.29
C GLY A 110 -3.15 2.61 31.30
N LYS A 111 -4.42 2.95 31.01
CA LYS A 111 -5.31 2.16 30.13
C LYS A 111 -5.20 2.56 28.65
N SER A 112 -4.31 3.46 28.28
CA SER A 112 -4.25 4.00 26.91
C SER A 112 -4.08 2.91 25.86
N SER A 113 -3.16 1.94 26.05
CA SER A 113 -3.00 0.81 25.12
C SER A 113 -4.28 -0.01 24.96
N SER A 114 -5.00 -0.31 26.05
CA SER A 114 -6.27 -1.05 25.99
C SER A 114 -7.39 -0.27 25.32
N GLU A 115 -7.44 1.05 25.53
CA GLU A 115 -8.46 1.91 24.93
C GLU A 115 -8.18 2.16 23.43
N VAL A 116 -6.90 2.26 23.05
CA VAL A 116 -6.51 2.24 21.63
C VAL A 116 -6.86 0.89 21.01
N ARG A 117 -6.63 -0.23 21.69
CA ARG A 117 -7.06 -1.55 21.19
C ARG A 117 -8.57 -1.63 20.98
N ARG A 118 -9.36 -1.09 21.93
CA ARG A 118 -10.82 -1.00 21.80
C ARG A 118 -11.23 -0.14 20.60
N PHE A 119 -10.61 1.03 20.45
CA PHE A 119 -10.80 1.89 19.27
C PHE A 119 -10.54 1.13 17.96
N LEU A 120 -9.41 0.44 17.86
CA LEU A 120 -9.07 -0.32 16.65
C LEU A 120 -10.07 -1.44 16.39
N SER A 121 -10.57 -2.10 17.44
CA SER A 121 -11.56 -3.17 17.33
C SER A 121 -12.92 -2.66 16.86
N ASP A 122 -13.38 -1.53 17.41
CA ASP A 122 -14.63 -0.88 17.02
C ASP A 122 -14.59 -0.45 15.54
N TRP A 123 -13.47 0.12 15.10
CA TRP A 123 -13.26 0.49 13.69
C TRP A 123 -13.06 -0.73 12.77
N CYS A 124 -12.46 -1.83 13.24
CA CYS A 124 -12.43 -3.07 12.48
C CYS A 124 -13.83 -3.65 12.26
N GLY A 125 -14.69 -3.64 13.29
CA GLY A 125 -16.08 -4.07 13.17
C GLY A 125 -16.87 -3.22 12.17
N ARG A 126 -16.59 -1.92 12.13
CA ARG A 126 -17.25 -0.96 11.24
C ARG A 126 -16.77 -1.04 9.79
N MET A 127 -15.46 -0.88 9.56
CA MET A 127 -14.87 -0.80 8.21
C MET A 127 -14.64 -2.17 7.57
N LYS A 128 -14.50 -3.24 8.38
CA LYS A 128 -14.06 -4.57 7.95
C LYS A 128 -12.80 -4.48 7.06
N PRO A 129 -11.72 -3.83 7.56
CA PRO A 129 -10.57 -3.51 6.75
C PRO A 129 -9.84 -4.78 6.31
N VAL A 130 -9.21 -4.72 5.13
CA VAL A 130 -8.45 -5.86 4.60
C VAL A 130 -7.06 -5.99 5.21
N TYR A 131 -6.54 -4.88 5.74
CA TYR A 131 -5.36 -4.79 6.59
C TYR A 131 -5.39 -3.45 7.35
N MET A 132 -4.54 -3.34 8.38
CA MET A 132 -4.18 -2.04 8.95
C MET A 132 -2.90 -1.53 8.30
N ALA A 133 -2.67 -0.22 8.21
CA ALA A 133 -1.50 0.33 7.55
C ALA A 133 -0.84 1.47 8.33
N VAL A 134 0.49 1.53 8.29
CA VAL A 134 1.25 2.67 8.81
C VAL A 134 2.47 2.96 7.93
N SER A 135 2.70 4.25 7.67
CA SER A 135 3.97 4.73 7.10
C SER A 135 4.97 5.05 8.21
N LEU A 136 6.18 4.51 8.14
CA LEU A 136 7.20 4.60 9.17
C LEU A 136 8.45 5.30 8.64
N PRO A 137 9.11 6.12 9.48
CA PRO A 137 10.29 6.84 9.04
C PRO A 137 11.47 5.88 8.79
N ASP A 138 12.50 6.38 8.11
CA ASP A 138 13.79 5.70 7.95
C ASP A 138 14.48 5.38 9.30
N THR A 139 14.18 6.17 10.34
CA THR A 139 14.67 5.95 11.72
C THR A 139 13.83 4.97 12.54
N PHE A 140 12.91 4.21 11.94
CA PHE A 140 12.05 3.30 12.67
C PHE A 140 12.82 2.17 13.38
N THR A 141 12.67 2.12 14.70
CA THR A 141 13.22 1.10 15.58
C THR A 141 12.12 0.30 16.26
N PHE A 142 12.30 -1.02 16.36
CA PHE A 142 11.44 -1.88 17.16
C PHE A 142 12.23 -3.07 17.74
N PRO A 143 11.99 -3.48 19.01
CA PRO A 143 11.32 -2.67 20.03
C PRO A 143 12.18 -1.46 20.42
N ASP A 144 11.55 -0.43 20.95
CA ASP A 144 12.18 0.67 21.70
C ASP A 144 11.23 1.15 22.81
N GLU A 145 11.67 2.10 23.64
CA GLU A 145 10.89 2.65 24.76
C GLU A 145 9.83 3.69 24.32
N SER A 146 9.60 3.85 23.01
CA SER A 146 8.65 4.84 22.51
C SER A 146 7.20 4.38 22.69
N LEU A 147 6.29 5.35 22.80
CA LEU A 147 4.86 5.08 22.79
C LEU A 147 4.42 4.35 21.52
N ARG A 148 5.04 4.63 20.36
CA ARG A 148 4.75 3.93 19.10
C ARG A 148 5.03 2.43 19.23
N SER A 149 6.18 2.05 19.77
CA SER A 149 6.53 0.63 19.99
C SER A 149 5.56 -0.04 20.95
N ARG A 150 5.18 0.65 22.04
CA ARG A 150 4.19 0.15 22.99
C ARG A 150 2.82 -0.06 22.33
N LEU A 151 2.28 0.94 21.64
CA LEU A 151 0.99 0.83 20.95
C LEU A 151 1.01 -0.24 19.86
N LEU A 152 2.13 -0.38 19.14
CA LEU A 152 2.30 -1.43 18.15
C LEU A 152 2.19 -2.82 18.79
N ALA A 153 2.93 -3.06 19.89
CA ALA A 153 2.99 -4.35 20.58
C ALA A 153 1.70 -4.69 21.36
N GLU A 154 1.09 -3.70 22.02
CA GLU A 154 0.01 -3.93 22.99
C GLU A 154 -1.39 -3.69 22.40
N ALA A 155 -1.52 -2.91 21.33
CA ALA A 155 -2.81 -2.58 20.72
C ALA A 155 -2.92 -3.08 19.27
N VAL A 156 -2.01 -2.65 18.39
CA VAL A 156 -2.14 -2.90 16.94
C VAL A 156 -1.96 -4.38 16.59
N LEU A 157 -0.86 -5.00 17.02
CA LEU A 157 -0.57 -6.40 16.70
C LEU A 157 -1.59 -7.37 17.32
N PRO A 158 -2.01 -7.20 18.59
CA PRO A 158 -3.10 -7.99 19.14
C PRO A 158 -4.42 -7.85 18.36
N THR A 159 -4.78 -6.63 17.92
CA THR A 159 -6.00 -6.42 17.11
C THR A 159 -5.87 -7.08 15.74
N CYS A 160 -4.73 -6.94 15.06
CA CYS A 160 -4.49 -7.59 13.77
C CYS A 160 -4.65 -9.11 13.87
N ARG A 161 -4.12 -9.72 14.94
CA ARG A 161 -4.28 -11.16 15.20
C ARG A 161 -5.73 -11.54 15.48
N GLU A 162 -6.41 -10.80 16.34
CA GLU A 162 -7.81 -11.03 16.70
C GLU A 162 -8.74 -10.97 15.48
N PHE A 163 -8.56 -9.99 14.61
CA PHE A 163 -9.36 -9.82 13.39
C PHE A 163 -8.80 -10.60 12.18
N HIS A 164 -7.70 -11.34 12.36
CA HIS A 164 -7.08 -12.15 11.31
C HIS A 164 -6.70 -11.32 10.08
N ILE A 165 -6.21 -10.10 10.27
CA ILE A 165 -5.79 -9.20 9.19
C ILE A 165 -4.28 -8.87 9.30
N PRO A 166 -3.57 -8.65 8.18
CA PRO A 166 -2.18 -8.25 8.23
C PRO A 166 -2.00 -6.80 8.69
N LEU A 167 -0.80 -6.49 9.13
CA LEU A 167 -0.31 -5.12 9.29
C LEU A 167 0.59 -4.76 8.10
N SER A 168 0.23 -3.71 7.38
CA SER A 168 1.03 -3.12 6.32
C SER A 168 2.00 -2.08 6.87
N LEU A 169 3.30 -2.30 6.64
CA LEU A 169 4.39 -1.43 7.04
C LEU A 169 5.02 -0.80 5.79
N MET A 170 4.89 0.51 5.65
CA MET A 170 5.49 1.29 4.57
C MET A 170 6.67 2.11 5.11
N ILE A 171 7.90 1.61 4.95
CA ILE A 171 9.07 2.07 5.74
C ILE A 171 10.04 2.90 4.88
N GLY A 172 10.55 4.01 5.42
CA GLY A 172 11.69 4.75 4.85
C GLY A 172 11.43 6.19 4.43
N VAL A 173 10.26 6.75 4.78
CA VAL A 173 9.95 8.16 4.49
C VAL A 173 10.70 9.11 5.42
N ARG A 174 11.24 10.20 4.88
CA ARG A 174 11.73 11.34 5.68
C ARG A 174 10.74 12.47 5.55
N TYR A 175 9.90 12.65 6.56
CA TYR A 175 8.81 13.63 6.50
C TYR A 175 9.33 15.06 6.38
N GLN A 176 8.74 15.83 5.47
CA GLN A 176 8.87 17.28 5.36
C GLN A 176 10.33 17.78 5.36
N VAL A 177 11.21 17.12 4.59
CA VAL A 177 12.58 17.63 4.34
C VAL A 177 12.56 19.00 3.65
N ASN A 178 11.47 19.31 2.94
CA ASN A 178 11.15 20.65 2.47
C ASN A 178 9.67 20.99 2.76
N PRO A 179 9.36 21.59 3.94
CA PRO A 179 7.98 21.84 4.35
C PRO A 179 7.19 22.77 3.42
N ALA A 180 7.87 23.66 2.68
CA ALA A 180 7.22 24.58 1.76
C ALA A 180 6.47 23.86 0.62
N LEU A 181 6.87 22.61 0.31
CA LEU A 181 6.26 21.78 -0.73
C LEU A 181 5.06 20.95 -0.23
N ARG A 182 4.71 21.01 1.06
CA ARG A 182 3.56 20.28 1.64
C ARG A 182 3.63 18.79 1.31
N LEU A 183 2.63 18.24 0.63
CA LEU A 183 2.57 16.82 0.23
C LEU A 183 3.72 16.37 -0.69
N ALA A 184 4.42 17.30 -1.34
CA ALA A 184 5.61 17.01 -2.17
C ALA A 184 6.93 17.23 -1.42
N GLY A 185 6.87 17.54 -0.10
CA GLY A 185 8.02 17.91 0.72
C GLY A 185 8.73 16.75 1.42
N ASP A 186 8.25 15.52 1.27
CA ASP A 186 8.85 14.34 1.89
C ASP A 186 10.03 13.82 1.05
N GLY A 187 11.01 13.24 1.74
CA GLY A 187 12.17 12.57 1.16
C GLY A 187 12.19 11.08 1.47
N VAL A 188 13.34 10.45 1.19
CA VAL A 188 13.61 9.04 1.44
C VAL A 188 14.88 8.87 2.25
N GLY A 189 14.90 7.85 3.10
CA GLY A 189 16.10 7.36 3.79
C GLY A 189 16.13 5.83 3.85
N LYS A 190 17.34 5.28 3.96
CA LYS A 190 17.55 3.85 4.17
C LYS A 190 17.22 3.52 5.63
N ALA A 191 16.37 2.52 5.84
CA ALA A 191 16.02 2.03 7.17
C ALA A 191 16.87 0.84 7.60
N ASP A 192 16.97 0.61 8.91
CA ASP A 192 17.52 -0.62 9.49
C ASP A 192 16.42 -1.69 9.56
N LEU A 193 16.48 -2.68 8.67
CA LEU A 193 15.45 -3.72 8.59
C LEU A 193 15.52 -4.75 9.72
N ARG A 194 16.49 -4.68 10.65
CA ARG A 194 16.48 -5.50 11.87
C ARG A 194 15.25 -5.27 12.74
N SER A 195 14.64 -4.08 12.66
CA SER A 195 13.34 -3.81 13.31
C SER A 195 12.23 -4.70 12.74
N LEU A 196 12.23 -4.92 11.43
CA LEU A 196 11.28 -5.81 10.75
C LEU A 196 11.55 -7.28 11.06
N GLU A 197 12.83 -7.69 11.10
CA GLU A 197 13.24 -9.03 11.55
C GLU A 197 12.67 -9.33 12.94
N ARG A 198 12.88 -8.42 13.89
CA ARG A 198 12.39 -8.57 15.28
C ARG A 198 10.88 -8.64 15.36
N LEU A 199 10.15 -7.86 14.55
CA LEU A 199 8.69 -7.96 14.45
C LEU A 199 8.28 -9.36 13.97
N CYS A 200 8.89 -9.87 12.90
CA CYS A 200 8.55 -11.19 12.36
C CYS A 200 8.84 -12.32 13.36
N VAL A 201 9.98 -12.24 14.07
CA VAL A 201 10.39 -13.22 15.08
C VAL A 201 9.50 -13.16 16.33
N SER A 202 9.20 -11.95 16.83
CA SER A 202 8.48 -11.78 18.10
C SER A 202 6.98 -12.04 17.95
N PHE A 203 6.43 -11.89 16.75
CA PHE A 203 5.01 -12.03 16.46
C PHE A 203 4.77 -12.99 15.27
N PRO A 204 5.09 -14.28 15.42
CA PRO A 204 5.01 -15.25 14.32
C PRO A 204 3.57 -15.51 13.84
N GLU A 205 2.57 -15.24 14.69
CA GLU A 205 1.15 -15.34 14.35
C GLU A 205 0.60 -14.10 13.63
N ASN A 206 1.33 -13.00 13.64
CA ASN A 206 0.97 -11.79 12.91
C ASN A 206 1.56 -11.82 11.50
N ARG A 207 0.80 -11.32 10.53
CA ARG A 207 1.20 -11.19 9.12
C ARG A 207 1.58 -9.75 8.79
N PHE A 208 2.67 -9.59 8.05
CA PHE A 208 3.25 -8.30 7.70
C PHE A 208 3.29 -8.12 6.18
N LEU A 209 2.53 -7.14 5.67
CA LEU A 209 2.69 -6.64 4.31
C LEU A 209 3.77 -5.56 4.36
N VAL A 210 4.83 -5.67 3.55
CA VAL A 210 5.96 -4.73 3.66
C VAL A 210 6.29 -4.10 2.32
N SER A 211 6.37 -2.77 2.32
CA SER A 211 6.95 -1.99 1.24
C SER A 211 7.98 -1.02 1.82
N VAL A 212 9.18 -0.98 1.26
CA VAL A 212 10.24 -0.07 1.70
C VAL A 212 10.57 0.95 0.62
N LEU A 213 10.90 2.18 1.01
CA LEU A 213 11.02 3.34 0.11
C LEU A 213 12.42 3.52 -0.48
N SER A 214 13.45 3.10 0.24
CA SER A 214 14.83 3.15 -0.23
C SER A 214 15.11 2.00 -1.21
N ARG A 215 15.84 2.33 -2.28
CA ARG A 215 16.33 1.35 -3.26
C ARG A 215 17.31 0.37 -2.60
N GLU A 216 18.12 0.86 -1.68
CA GLU A 216 19.16 0.13 -0.95
C GLU A 216 18.60 -0.89 0.04
N ASN A 217 17.32 -0.82 0.39
CA ASN A 217 16.66 -1.81 1.26
C ASN A 217 15.99 -2.96 0.49
N GLN A 218 15.88 -2.91 -0.84
CA GLN A 218 15.07 -3.87 -1.61
C GLN A 218 15.64 -5.29 -1.55
N HIS A 219 16.94 -5.43 -1.80
CA HIS A 219 17.62 -6.72 -1.74
C HIS A 219 17.51 -7.39 -0.38
N GLU A 220 17.75 -6.63 0.69
CA GLU A 220 17.63 -7.12 2.07
C GLU A 220 16.19 -7.57 2.38
N LEU A 221 15.17 -6.82 1.92
CA LEU A 221 13.77 -7.20 2.07
C LEU A 221 13.46 -8.53 1.37
N CYS A 222 14.00 -8.76 0.18
CA CYS A 222 13.86 -10.04 -0.52
C CYS A 222 14.50 -11.19 0.27
N VAL A 223 15.68 -10.98 0.85
CA VAL A 223 16.34 -11.99 1.70
C VAL A 223 15.48 -12.31 2.92
N TYR A 224 14.90 -11.31 3.58
CA TYR A 224 14.00 -11.54 4.72
C TYR A 224 12.69 -12.23 4.34
N ALA A 225 12.12 -11.94 3.17
CA ALA A 225 10.95 -12.69 2.67
C ALA A 225 11.26 -14.19 2.46
N ARG A 226 12.52 -14.57 2.22
CA ARG A 226 12.96 -15.99 2.19
C ARG A 226 13.10 -16.61 3.58
N LYS A 227 13.07 -15.82 4.66
CA LYS A 227 13.20 -16.30 6.05
C LYS A 227 11.86 -16.36 6.76
N PHE A 228 10.96 -15.42 6.47
CA PHE A 228 9.73 -15.21 7.23
C PHE A 228 8.50 -15.42 6.36
N ALA A 229 7.79 -16.54 6.57
CA ALA A 229 6.54 -16.83 5.85
C ALA A 229 5.40 -15.86 6.22
N ASN A 230 5.52 -15.17 7.35
CA ASN A 230 4.61 -14.13 7.79
C ASN A 230 4.98 -12.73 7.26
N LEU A 231 5.93 -12.62 6.31
CA LEU A 231 6.32 -11.38 5.63
C LEU A 231 6.04 -11.49 4.13
N MET A 232 5.25 -10.56 3.60
CA MET A 232 4.93 -10.45 2.17
C MET A 232 5.41 -9.09 1.62
N PRO A 233 6.47 -9.06 0.79
CA PRO A 233 6.85 -7.85 0.09
C PRO A 233 5.77 -7.46 -0.93
N PHE A 234 5.40 -6.18 -0.96
CA PHE A 234 4.45 -5.68 -1.94
C PHE A 234 4.90 -4.37 -2.60
N GLY A 235 4.80 -4.35 -3.92
CA GLY A 235 4.91 -3.15 -4.76
C GLY A 235 6.26 -2.45 -4.83
N CYS A 236 6.26 -1.36 -5.61
CA CYS A 236 7.37 -0.43 -5.78
C CYS A 236 6.87 0.96 -5.40
N TRP A 237 7.02 1.31 -4.13
CA TRP A 237 6.37 2.48 -3.55
C TRP A 237 7.02 3.81 -3.98
N TRP A 238 6.18 4.76 -4.38
CA TRP A 238 6.51 6.18 -4.57
C TRP A 238 7.78 6.43 -5.40
N PHE A 239 8.91 6.78 -4.77
CA PHE A 239 10.17 7.07 -5.49
C PHE A 239 10.72 5.85 -6.25
N LEU A 240 10.31 4.65 -5.87
CA LEU A 240 10.65 3.40 -6.55
C LEU A 240 9.72 3.09 -7.73
N ASN A 241 8.62 3.83 -7.89
CA ASN A 241 7.66 3.64 -8.98
C ASN A 241 8.12 4.32 -10.28
N ASN A 242 9.36 4.02 -10.68
CA ASN A 242 10.00 4.46 -11.90
C ASN A 242 10.45 3.24 -12.71
N PRO A 243 10.30 3.20 -14.04
CA PRO A 243 10.46 1.98 -14.83
C PRO A 243 11.77 1.21 -14.60
N SER A 244 12.90 1.90 -14.49
CA SER A 244 14.21 1.26 -14.25
C SER A 244 14.31 0.57 -12.89
N ILE A 245 13.74 1.20 -11.85
CA ILE A 245 13.77 0.69 -10.47
C ILE A 245 12.74 -0.44 -10.31
N VAL A 246 11.54 -0.29 -10.91
CA VAL A 246 10.53 -1.35 -10.94
C VAL A 246 11.08 -2.60 -11.62
N GLU A 247 11.82 -2.46 -12.72
CA GLU A 247 12.46 -3.58 -13.41
C GLU A 247 13.47 -4.30 -12.52
N GLU A 248 14.41 -3.55 -11.91
CA GLU A 248 15.42 -4.09 -10.99
C GLU A 248 14.77 -4.87 -9.83
N ILE A 249 13.84 -4.24 -9.11
CA ILE A 249 13.14 -4.84 -7.97
C ILE A 249 12.37 -6.10 -8.38
N THR A 250 11.68 -6.06 -9.53
CA THR A 250 10.86 -7.19 -9.97
C THR A 250 11.73 -8.39 -10.35
N ARG A 251 12.85 -8.16 -11.04
CA ARG A 251 13.81 -9.23 -11.39
C ARG A 251 14.38 -9.89 -10.15
N GLU A 252 14.90 -9.08 -9.23
CA GLU A 252 15.45 -9.55 -7.96
C GLU A 252 14.44 -10.40 -7.16
N ARG A 253 13.18 -9.92 -7.06
CA ARG A 253 12.11 -10.66 -6.37
C ARG A 253 11.76 -11.96 -7.08
N LEU A 254 11.68 -11.97 -8.41
CA LEU A 254 11.42 -13.21 -9.17
C LEU A 254 12.55 -14.24 -8.99
N GLU A 255 13.80 -13.79 -9.03
CA GLU A 255 14.99 -14.63 -8.87
C GLU A 255 15.06 -15.26 -7.47
N MET A 256 14.72 -14.50 -6.42
CA MET A 256 14.82 -14.96 -5.04
C MET A 256 13.56 -15.58 -4.46
N LEU A 257 12.38 -15.21 -4.95
CA LEU A 257 11.08 -15.58 -4.37
C LEU A 257 10.17 -16.34 -5.34
N GLY A 258 10.55 -16.48 -6.61
CA GLY A 258 9.63 -16.98 -7.63
C GLY A 258 8.37 -16.10 -7.67
N THR A 259 7.18 -16.70 -7.54
CA THR A 259 5.91 -15.97 -7.61
C THR A 259 5.26 -15.70 -6.26
N SER A 260 6.00 -15.76 -5.14
CA SER A 260 5.48 -15.58 -3.78
C SER A 260 5.62 -14.15 -3.24
N PHE A 261 5.35 -13.14 -4.07
CA PHE A 261 5.34 -11.72 -3.69
C PHE A 261 4.25 -10.96 -4.46
N ILE A 262 3.95 -9.72 -4.06
CA ILE A 262 3.02 -8.85 -4.79
C ILE A 262 3.86 -7.81 -5.56
N PRO A 263 3.85 -7.80 -6.90
CA PRO A 263 4.85 -7.03 -7.65
C PRO A 263 4.57 -5.53 -7.69
N GLN A 264 3.30 -5.11 -7.58
CA GLN A 264 2.93 -3.70 -7.73
C GLN A 264 1.68 -3.27 -6.94
N HIS A 265 1.62 -1.99 -6.57
CA HIS A 265 0.41 -1.24 -6.24
C HIS A 265 0.45 0.14 -6.93
N SER A 266 -0.68 0.81 -7.11
CA SER A 266 -0.74 2.08 -7.86
C SER A 266 -0.37 3.31 -7.02
N ASP A 267 -0.75 3.31 -5.74
CA ASP A 267 -0.74 4.49 -4.86
C ASP A 267 -1.44 5.69 -5.51
N ALA A 268 -2.53 5.42 -6.23
CA ALA A 268 -3.26 6.43 -7.00
C ALA A 268 -3.97 7.40 -6.06
N ARG A 269 -3.64 8.69 -6.17
CA ARG A 269 -4.30 9.79 -5.46
C ARG A 269 -5.38 10.48 -6.30
N VAL A 270 -5.34 10.24 -7.61
CA VAL A 270 -6.33 10.71 -8.58
C VAL A 270 -6.77 9.48 -9.38
N LEU A 271 -8.08 9.29 -9.55
CA LEU A 271 -8.69 8.06 -10.07
C LEU A 271 -8.05 7.58 -11.38
N GLU A 272 -7.87 8.46 -12.35
CA GLU A 272 -7.35 8.15 -13.68
C GLU A 272 -5.88 7.72 -13.65
N GLN A 273 -5.14 8.00 -12.57
CA GLN A 273 -3.76 7.54 -12.42
C GLN A 273 -3.68 6.01 -12.48
N THR A 274 -4.71 5.30 -12.05
CA THR A 274 -4.79 3.84 -12.16
C THR A 274 -4.57 3.35 -13.59
N ILE A 275 -5.06 4.09 -14.59
CA ILE A 275 -4.90 3.75 -16.02
C ILE A 275 -3.42 3.61 -16.37
N TYR A 276 -2.65 4.69 -16.18
CA TYR A 276 -1.24 4.66 -16.58
C TYR A 276 -0.39 3.81 -15.63
N LYS A 277 -0.69 3.78 -14.34
CA LYS A 277 0.05 2.98 -13.35
C LYS A 277 -0.01 1.50 -13.73
N TRP A 278 -1.20 0.97 -13.98
CA TRP A 278 -1.39 -0.44 -14.35
C TRP A 278 -0.96 -0.76 -15.78
N ARG A 279 -1.16 0.16 -16.73
CA ARG A 279 -0.61 0.03 -18.10
C ARG A 279 0.92 -0.05 -18.08
N ASN A 280 1.59 0.85 -17.36
CA ASN A 280 3.05 0.89 -17.29
C ASN A 280 3.60 -0.33 -16.55
N THR A 281 2.93 -0.76 -15.48
CA THR A 281 3.27 -2.01 -14.77
C THR A 281 3.24 -3.21 -15.71
N ARG A 282 2.15 -3.40 -16.46
CA ARG A 282 2.07 -4.51 -17.45
C ARG A 282 3.15 -4.41 -18.51
N ARG A 283 3.41 -3.19 -19.03
CA ARG A 283 4.46 -2.96 -20.03
C ARG A 283 5.86 -3.32 -19.52
N THR A 284 6.17 -3.02 -18.27
CA THR A 284 7.49 -3.32 -17.67
C THR A 284 7.59 -4.79 -17.27
N LEU A 285 6.56 -5.38 -16.67
CA LEU A 285 6.63 -6.73 -16.11
C LEU A 285 6.45 -7.84 -17.15
N ALA A 286 5.69 -7.61 -18.22
CA ALA A 286 5.44 -8.66 -19.21
C ALA A 286 6.74 -9.18 -19.88
N PRO A 287 7.68 -8.32 -20.33
CA PRO A 287 8.97 -8.79 -20.85
C PRO A 287 9.82 -9.52 -19.81
N ILE A 288 9.79 -9.08 -18.54
CA ILE A 288 10.55 -9.71 -17.45
C ILE A 288 10.05 -11.13 -17.23
N LEU A 289 8.73 -11.30 -17.06
CA LEU A 289 8.09 -12.60 -16.85
C LEU A 289 8.25 -13.52 -18.06
N ALA A 290 8.08 -13.00 -19.28
CA ALA A 290 8.30 -13.76 -20.51
C ALA A 290 9.74 -14.29 -20.58
N ASN A 291 10.73 -13.47 -20.22
CA ASN A 291 12.12 -13.90 -20.16
C ASN A 291 12.34 -14.96 -19.08
N SER A 292 11.78 -14.81 -17.87
CA SER A 292 11.90 -15.82 -16.81
C SER A 292 11.33 -17.18 -17.22
N TYR A 293 10.17 -17.22 -17.87
CA TYR A 293 9.61 -18.48 -18.35
C TYR A 293 10.37 -19.07 -19.53
N ARG A 294 10.91 -18.23 -20.43
CA ARG A 294 11.78 -18.68 -21.52
C ARG A 294 13.04 -19.37 -20.97
N LEU A 295 13.72 -18.74 -20.01
CA LEU A 295 14.89 -19.32 -19.35
C LEU A 295 14.54 -20.64 -18.66
N LEU A 296 13.42 -20.70 -17.93
CA LEU A 296 12.97 -21.95 -17.30
C LEU A 296 12.74 -23.08 -18.31
N ALA A 297 12.22 -22.75 -19.50
CA ALA A 297 12.05 -23.71 -20.59
C ALA A 297 13.39 -24.14 -21.22
N GLU A 298 14.33 -23.22 -21.40
CA GLU A 298 15.68 -23.50 -21.91
C GLU A 298 16.50 -24.37 -20.94
N ASP A 299 16.29 -24.19 -19.63
CA ASP A 299 16.86 -25.04 -18.58
C ASP A 299 16.18 -26.43 -18.50
N GLY A 300 15.21 -26.70 -19.38
CA GLY A 300 14.62 -28.03 -19.57
C GLY A 300 13.29 -28.25 -18.84
N ARG A 301 12.67 -27.22 -18.24
CA ARG A 301 11.32 -27.32 -17.65
C ARG A 301 10.27 -26.73 -18.60
N PRO A 302 9.45 -27.55 -19.28
CA PRO A 302 8.37 -27.04 -20.12
C PRO A 302 7.42 -26.13 -19.35
N VAL A 303 7.01 -25.04 -19.98
CA VAL A 303 6.06 -24.07 -19.43
C VAL A 303 4.79 -24.05 -20.28
N THR A 304 3.65 -24.26 -19.64
CA THR A 304 2.34 -24.22 -20.30
C THR A 304 1.67 -22.86 -20.15
N ARG A 305 0.75 -22.54 -21.08
CA ARG A 305 -0.11 -21.35 -20.98
C ARG A 305 -0.93 -21.33 -19.67
N ALA A 306 -1.35 -22.51 -19.18
CA ALA A 306 -2.13 -22.62 -17.96
C ALA A 306 -1.30 -22.26 -16.72
N GLU A 307 -0.04 -22.73 -16.64
CA GLU A 307 0.89 -22.35 -15.56
C GLU A 307 1.16 -20.85 -15.56
N ILE A 308 1.43 -20.25 -16.73
CA ILE A 308 1.63 -18.79 -16.84
C ILE A 308 0.39 -18.06 -16.34
N ARG A 309 -0.82 -18.44 -16.77
CA ARG A 309 -2.06 -17.79 -16.32
C ARG A 309 -2.25 -17.88 -14.80
N ARG A 310 -2.00 -19.04 -14.21
CA ARG A 310 -2.07 -19.26 -12.76
C ARG A 310 -1.09 -18.34 -12.02
N ASP A 311 0.15 -18.26 -12.50
CA ASP A 311 1.19 -17.48 -11.85
C ASP A 311 0.97 -15.97 -11.99
N ILE A 312 0.48 -15.50 -13.14
CA ILE A 312 0.04 -14.12 -13.32
C ILE A 312 -1.12 -13.79 -12.37
N HIS A 313 -2.11 -14.67 -12.27
CA HIS A 313 -3.20 -14.51 -11.31
C HIS A 313 -2.67 -14.45 -9.87
N ARG A 314 -1.72 -15.33 -9.52
CA ARG A 314 -1.08 -15.34 -8.20
C ARG A 314 -0.39 -14.00 -7.90
N LEU A 315 0.41 -13.47 -8.82
CA LEU A 315 1.13 -12.21 -8.66
C LEU A 315 0.19 -11.00 -8.52
N PHE A 316 -0.86 -10.90 -9.34
CA PHE A 316 -1.70 -9.70 -9.42
C PHE A 316 -2.99 -9.76 -8.58
N ARG A 317 -3.29 -10.90 -7.95
CA ARG A 317 -4.51 -11.08 -7.17
C ARG A 317 -4.35 -12.11 -6.05
N GLY A 318 -4.01 -13.35 -6.38
CA GLY A 318 -4.10 -14.48 -5.45
C GLY A 318 -3.19 -14.37 -4.21
N ASN A 319 -1.98 -13.82 -4.35
CA ASN A 319 -1.09 -13.61 -3.21
C ASN A 319 -1.70 -12.63 -2.19
N PHE A 320 -2.34 -11.55 -2.66
CA PHE A 320 -2.96 -10.57 -1.78
C PHE A 320 -4.18 -11.15 -1.06
N GLU A 321 -5.09 -11.79 -1.81
CA GLU A 321 -6.30 -12.43 -1.24
C GLU A 321 -5.92 -13.46 -0.18
N SER A 322 -5.02 -14.39 -0.53
CA SER A 322 -4.55 -15.42 0.40
C SER A 322 -3.88 -14.85 1.64
N PHE A 323 -3.02 -13.83 1.49
CA PHE A 323 -2.29 -13.26 2.61
C PHE A 323 -3.19 -12.42 3.55
N CYS A 324 -4.26 -11.82 3.00
CA CYS A 324 -5.25 -11.09 3.80
C CYS A 324 -6.39 -11.98 4.33
N GLY A 325 -6.39 -13.29 4.03
CA GLY A 325 -7.43 -14.22 4.46
C GLY A 325 -8.77 -14.05 3.76
N LYS A 326 -8.74 -13.70 2.47
CA LYS A 326 -9.91 -13.51 1.62
C LYS A 326 -10.15 -14.64 0.62
#